data_AF-A0A7R9TNQ9-F1
#
_entry.id   AF-A0A7R9TNQ9-F1
#
_cell.length_a   1.000
_cell.length_b   1.000
_cell.length_c   1.000
_cell.angle_alpha   90.00
_cell.angle_beta   90.00
_cell.angle_gamma   90.00
#
_symmetry.space_group_name_H-M   'P 1'
#
loop_
_entity.id
_entity.type
_entity.pdbx_description
1 polymer ?
#
loop_
_entity_poly.entity_id
_entity_poly.type
_entity_poly.pdbx_seq_one_letter_code
_entity_poly.pdbx_strand_id
1 'polypeptide(L)'
;VALGVVPPAPFLAPVAAALREHGGGHVAVGAQDLHAESGGAYTGAASATQLMSSGAEFVLVGHSERRALFGDTDEDVSAKLRAALGAGLRERSAPPAERALAVVADVLRREVGAAVREAGYANVGDALPPVPEDLPRYARVNYLKAARAGETLAQAAGGVTRELQADGHAAEPAVEPVALMPEVLRLPPGTDLHEDARVALGTLVQQSLASCLPARALAPRAGWTVVDGCAAPGNKTTHLAALLAEAEALETPEDDSLSDWNRKRRTRGRVIALDRDAVRLQRLRTNARATGADGIISAHVADFLSPPPAVEAELAKADAVLLDPSCSGSGTGRSRGDFLIEAGRATLGELPSGGAPEVDAAGDTRVEKLAAFQLAAVTRAMRLPRARRLVYSTCSVHRQENEDVVEKAMEVGRAHGWKLGEALPGWPCRGLGGDWQALCARAGPERAQGATDGFFVALFERDSDERLAIGARAREDEGPQPARPTLVAPPAPAAGQTPASKKRKLAPAAGGAGATTVVKAAKGAKGKGKRRRGGIRGPAILR
;
A
#
# COMPACT_ATOMS: atom_id res chain seq x y z
N VAL A 1 -8.79 -17.60 -0.40
CA VAL A 1 -7.76 -18.48 0.18
C VAL A 1 -6.43 -17.75 0.14
N ALA A 2 -5.71 -17.64 1.26
CA ALA A 2 -4.44 -16.87 1.34
C ALA A 2 -3.18 -17.76 1.30
N LEU A 3 -3.33 -19.09 1.34
CA LEU A 3 -2.23 -20.05 1.37
C LEU A 3 -2.59 -21.30 0.55
N GLY A 4 -1.69 -21.70 -0.36
CA GLY A 4 -1.80 -22.94 -1.13
C GLY A 4 -0.58 -23.83 -0.88
N VAL A 5 -0.78 -25.15 -0.79
CA VAL A 5 0.30 -26.13 -0.64
C VAL A 5 0.36 -27.06 -1.83
N VAL A 6 1.57 -27.41 -2.27
CA VAL A 6 1.80 -28.26 -3.44
C VAL A 6 2.71 -29.44 -3.07
N PRO A 7 2.17 -30.46 -2.38
CA PRO A 7 2.96 -31.60 -1.93
C PRO A 7 3.47 -32.45 -3.11
N PRO A 8 4.55 -33.22 -2.94
CA PRO A 8 4.94 -34.25 -3.91
C PRO A 8 3.79 -35.20 -4.19
N ALA A 9 3.67 -35.67 -5.44
CA ALA A 9 2.52 -36.45 -5.91
C ALA A 9 2.08 -37.61 -4.98
N PRO A 10 3.00 -38.40 -4.37
CA PRO A 10 2.61 -39.46 -3.43
C PRO A 10 1.86 -38.97 -2.18
N PHE A 11 2.06 -37.71 -1.80
CA PHE A 11 1.47 -37.09 -0.62
C PHE A 11 0.25 -36.21 -0.93
N LEU A 12 -0.15 -36.09 -2.19
CA LEU A 12 -1.25 -35.22 -2.60
C LEU A 12 -2.57 -35.59 -1.91
N ALA A 13 -3.01 -36.84 -2.06
CA ALA A 13 -4.25 -37.33 -1.46
C ALA A 13 -4.26 -37.28 0.09
N PRO A 14 -3.23 -37.75 0.83
CA PRO A 14 -3.24 -37.68 2.29
C PRO A 14 -3.16 -36.24 2.81
N VAL A 15 -2.42 -35.34 2.16
CA VAL A 15 -2.39 -33.91 2.52
C VAL A 15 -3.75 -33.26 2.24
N ALA A 16 -4.39 -33.57 1.11
CA ALA A 16 -5.73 -33.09 0.81
C ALA A 16 -6.78 -33.58 1.82
N ALA A 17 -6.66 -34.82 2.31
CA ALA A 17 -7.54 -35.35 3.34
C ALA A 17 -7.32 -34.64 4.69
N ALA A 18 -6.06 -34.54 5.13
CA ALA A 18 -5.71 -33.90 6.40
C ALA A 18 -6.11 -32.40 6.43
N LEU A 19 -5.97 -31.68 5.33
CA LEU A 19 -6.36 -30.27 5.23
C LEU A 19 -7.88 -30.07 5.15
N ARG A 20 -8.62 -31.04 4.59
CA ARG A 20 -10.08 -31.05 4.67
C ARG A 20 -10.58 -31.30 6.09
N GLU A 21 -9.90 -32.17 6.84
CA GLU A 21 -10.27 -32.54 8.21
C GLU A 21 -9.86 -31.49 9.25
N HIS A 22 -8.69 -30.87 9.11
CA HIS A 22 -8.10 -30.00 10.13
C HIS A 22 -7.84 -28.55 9.67
N GLY A 23 -7.89 -28.27 8.36
CA GLY A 23 -7.45 -26.99 7.77
C GLY A 23 -8.55 -25.94 7.61
N GLY A 24 -9.78 -26.20 8.07
CA GLY A 24 -10.89 -25.24 8.06
C GLY A 24 -11.30 -24.71 6.68
N GLY A 25 -10.91 -25.38 5.59
CA GLY A 25 -11.19 -24.92 4.22
C GLY A 25 -10.41 -23.66 3.78
N HIS A 26 -9.40 -23.24 4.54
CA HIS A 26 -8.65 -22.02 4.28
C HIS A 26 -7.34 -22.23 3.51
N VAL A 27 -6.93 -23.48 3.29
CA VAL A 27 -5.70 -23.86 2.58
C VAL A 27 -6.07 -24.66 1.34
N ALA A 28 -5.71 -24.16 0.16
CA ALA A 28 -5.93 -24.87 -1.09
C ALA A 28 -4.82 -25.89 -1.36
N VAL A 29 -5.15 -27.00 -1.99
CA VAL A 29 -4.17 -28.05 -2.33
C VAL A 29 -3.95 -28.10 -3.83
N GLY A 30 -2.68 -28.12 -4.27
CA GLY A 30 -2.32 -28.19 -5.67
C GLY A 30 -1.37 -29.33 -6.00
N ALA A 31 -1.26 -29.66 -7.29
CA ALA A 31 -0.33 -30.65 -7.83
C ALA A 31 0.94 -29.99 -8.42
N GLN A 32 2.06 -30.72 -8.43
CA GLN A 32 3.36 -30.19 -8.88
C GLN A 32 3.57 -30.25 -10.41
N ASP A 33 2.83 -31.12 -11.08
CA ASP A 33 2.88 -31.32 -12.53
C ASP A 33 1.60 -32.02 -12.99
N LEU A 34 1.33 -31.99 -14.29
CA LEU A 34 0.28 -32.78 -14.93
C LEU A 34 0.71 -33.28 -16.30
N HIS A 35 0.07 -34.35 -16.75
CA HIS A 35 0.20 -34.85 -18.11
C HIS A 35 -0.80 -34.17 -19.05
N ALA A 36 -0.36 -33.77 -20.25
CA ALA A 36 -1.15 -32.98 -21.20
C ALA A 36 -2.38 -33.74 -21.77
N GLU A 37 -2.38 -35.06 -21.70
CA GLU A 37 -3.51 -35.87 -22.15
C GLU A 37 -4.63 -35.94 -21.09
N SER A 38 -5.87 -35.83 -21.56
CA SER A 38 -7.07 -35.70 -20.71
C SER A 38 -7.43 -36.98 -19.92
N GLY A 39 -6.86 -38.14 -20.29
CA GLY A 39 -7.01 -39.41 -19.57
C GLY A 39 -6.07 -40.51 -20.11
N GLY A 40 -5.77 -41.50 -19.27
CA GLY A 40 -4.87 -42.62 -19.61
C GLY A 40 -3.92 -42.99 -18.47
N ALA A 41 -3.50 -44.26 -18.39
CA ALA A 41 -2.50 -44.72 -17.43
C ALA A 41 -1.09 -44.45 -17.98
N TYR A 42 -0.64 -43.20 -17.90
CA TYR A 42 0.73 -42.82 -18.24
C TYR A 42 1.64 -43.20 -17.08
N THR A 43 2.48 -44.22 -17.26
CA THR A 43 3.39 -44.71 -16.21
C THR A 43 4.25 -43.58 -15.66
N GLY A 44 4.00 -43.19 -14.40
CA GLY A 44 4.74 -42.13 -13.70
C GLY A 44 4.21 -40.71 -13.89
N ALA A 45 3.10 -40.49 -14.58
CA ALA A 45 2.46 -39.18 -14.74
C ALA A 45 0.95 -39.23 -14.45
N ALA A 46 0.37 -38.11 -14.03
CA ALA A 46 -1.05 -38.02 -13.68
C ALA A 46 -1.78 -37.05 -14.62
N SER A 47 -2.93 -37.45 -15.14
CA SER A 47 -3.83 -36.57 -15.88
C SER A 47 -4.49 -35.54 -14.95
N ALA A 48 -4.98 -34.44 -15.53
CA ALA A 48 -5.71 -33.43 -14.76
C ALA A 48 -6.91 -33.99 -13.98
N THR A 49 -7.62 -34.96 -14.56
CA THR A 49 -8.77 -35.65 -13.94
C THR A 49 -8.37 -36.53 -12.74
N GLN A 50 -7.20 -37.19 -12.81
CA GLN A 50 -6.65 -37.97 -11.70
C GLN A 50 -6.20 -37.08 -10.53
N LEU A 51 -5.62 -35.91 -10.84
CA LEU A 51 -5.20 -34.93 -9.84
C LEU A 51 -6.41 -34.35 -9.09
N MET A 52 -7.47 -33.97 -9.82
CA MET A 52 -8.73 -33.52 -9.21
C MET A 52 -9.34 -34.58 -8.29
N SER A 53 -9.36 -35.83 -8.74
CA SER A 53 -9.87 -36.95 -7.93
C SER A 53 -9.05 -37.18 -6.65
N SER A 54 -7.76 -36.81 -6.69
CA SER A 54 -6.86 -36.85 -5.53
C SER A 54 -7.00 -35.64 -4.60
N GLY A 55 -7.89 -34.70 -4.93
CA GLY A 55 -8.17 -33.50 -4.12
C GLY A 55 -7.34 -32.27 -4.49
N ALA A 56 -6.70 -32.25 -5.66
CA ALA A 56 -6.07 -31.03 -6.16
C ALA A 56 -7.11 -30.04 -6.70
N GLU A 57 -6.99 -28.79 -6.30
CA GLU A 57 -7.79 -27.65 -6.75
C GLU A 57 -7.06 -26.80 -7.79
N PHE A 58 -5.73 -26.93 -7.87
CA PHE A 58 -4.88 -26.25 -8.84
C PHE A 58 -3.63 -27.08 -9.16
N VAL A 59 -2.83 -26.64 -10.14
CA VAL A 59 -1.61 -27.35 -10.55
C VAL A 59 -0.52 -26.39 -11.02
N LEU A 60 0.73 -26.71 -10.71
CA LEU A 60 1.89 -26.00 -11.23
C LEU A 60 2.25 -26.53 -12.62
N VAL A 61 2.44 -25.63 -13.57
CA VAL A 61 2.87 -25.97 -14.94
C VAL A 61 4.01 -25.04 -15.34
N GLY A 62 5.14 -25.61 -15.77
CA GLY A 62 6.31 -24.83 -16.23
C GLY A 62 7.30 -24.42 -15.15
N HIS A 63 7.36 -25.14 -14.02
CA HIS A 63 8.35 -24.94 -12.96
C HIS A 63 9.80 -25.00 -13.53
N SER A 64 10.66 -24.08 -13.11
CA SER A 64 12.04 -23.96 -13.63
C SER A 64 12.85 -25.25 -13.47
N GLU A 65 12.64 -25.98 -12.38
CA GLU A 65 13.26 -27.28 -12.12
C GLU A 65 12.88 -28.35 -13.14
N ARG A 66 11.64 -28.34 -13.65
CA ARG A 66 11.19 -29.29 -14.68
C ARG A 66 11.83 -29.03 -16.03
N ARG A 67 12.01 -27.76 -16.37
CA ARG A 67 12.72 -27.37 -17.60
C ARG A 67 14.21 -27.76 -17.52
N ALA A 68 14.84 -27.52 -16.37
CA ALA A 68 16.26 -27.79 -16.18
C ALA A 68 16.59 -29.28 -16.05
N LEU A 69 15.76 -30.07 -15.34
CA LEU A 69 16.06 -31.46 -15.00
C LEU A 69 15.31 -32.49 -15.86
N PHE A 70 14.11 -32.15 -16.34
CA PHE A 70 13.21 -33.07 -17.06
C PHE A 70 13.00 -32.68 -18.53
N GLY A 71 13.56 -31.54 -18.95
CA GLY A 71 13.55 -31.10 -20.35
C GLY A 71 12.22 -30.56 -20.85
N ASP A 72 11.29 -30.20 -19.95
CA ASP A 72 9.99 -29.64 -20.34
C ASP A 72 10.17 -28.43 -21.27
N THR A 73 9.69 -28.56 -22.50
CA THR A 73 9.72 -27.51 -23.51
C THR A 73 8.57 -26.53 -23.31
N ASP A 74 8.62 -25.45 -24.06
CA ASP A 74 7.57 -24.46 -24.10
C ASP A 74 6.25 -25.01 -24.66
N GLU A 75 6.33 -25.93 -25.61
CA GLU A 75 5.23 -26.70 -26.18
C GLU A 75 4.62 -27.64 -25.14
N ASP A 76 5.44 -28.30 -24.31
CA ASP A 76 4.97 -29.20 -23.25
C ASP A 76 4.20 -28.43 -22.17
N VAL A 77 4.74 -27.31 -21.70
CA VAL A 77 4.08 -26.41 -20.72
C VAL A 77 2.75 -25.91 -21.25
N SER A 78 2.72 -25.55 -22.53
CA SER A 78 1.53 -25.10 -23.24
C SER A 78 0.44 -26.18 -23.33
N ALA A 79 0.81 -27.40 -23.75
CA ALA A 79 -0.12 -28.53 -23.83
C ALA A 79 -0.70 -28.90 -22.46
N LYS A 80 0.14 -28.92 -21.41
CA LYS A 80 -0.28 -29.13 -20.03
C LYS A 80 -1.23 -28.04 -19.54
N LEU A 81 -0.95 -26.77 -19.86
CA LEU A 81 -1.83 -25.66 -19.49
C LEU A 81 -3.23 -25.83 -20.09
N ARG A 82 -3.33 -26.16 -21.39
CA ARG A 82 -4.63 -26.41 -22.03
C ARG A 82 -5.38 -27.56 -21.38
N ALA A 83 -4.68 -28.64 -21.04
CA ALA A 83 -5.27 -29.80 -20.37
C ALA A 83 -5.83 -29.46 -18.98
N ALA A 84 -5.10 -28.64 -18.20
CA ALA A 84 -5.58 -28.17 -16.90
C ALA A 84 -6.87 -27.34 -17.04
N LEU A 85 -6.87 -26.38 -17.96
CA LEU A 85 -8.00 -25.48 -18.20
C LEU A 85 -9.23 -26.23 -18.74
N GLY A 86 -9.01 -27.22 -19.60
CA GLY A 86 -10.04 -28.07 -20.18
C GLY A 86 -10.68 -29.02 -19.17
N ALA A 87 -9.92 -29.51 -18.18
CA ALA A 87 -10.42 -30.42 -17.15
C ALA A 87 -11.23 -29.73 -16.04
N GLY A 88 -11.36 -28.41 -16.06
CA GLY A 88 -12.09 -27.71 -15.00
C GLY A 88 -11.33 -27.64 -13.68
N LEU A 89 -9.98 -27.70 -13.71
CA LEU A 89 -9.14 -27.09 -12.68
C LEU A 89 -9.34 -25.56 -12.78
N ARG A 90 -10.56 -25.14 -12.42
CA ARG A 90 -11.12 -23.80 -12.41
C ARG A 90 -11.56 -23.50 -10.99
N GLU A 91 -11.30 -22.27 -10.62
CA GLU A 91 -11.39 -21.74 -9.27
C GLU A 91 -12.79 -21.88 -8.64
N ARG A 92 -12.86 -22.50 -7.45
CA ARG A 92 -13.98 -22.27 -6.52
C ARG A 92 -13.81 -20.85 -5.96
N SER A 93 -14.65 -19.94 -6.46
CA SER A 93 -15.04 -18.65 -5.87
C SER A 93 -13.98 -17.55 -5.63
N ALA A 94 -13.21 -17.10 -6.63
CA ALA A 94 -12.78 -15.68 -6.72
C ALA A 94 -12.54 -15.25 -8.19
N PRO A 95 -12.38 -13.93 -8.48
CA PRO A 95 -12.33 -13.38 -9.84
C PRO A 95 -11.12 -13.82 -10.70
N PRO A 96 -11.19 -13.69 -12.05
CA PRO A 96 -10.50 -14.54 -13.03
C PRO A 96 -8.98 -14.39 -13.25
N ALA A 97 -8.17 -13.90 -12.31
CA ALA A 97 -6.75 -13.61 -12.63
C ALA A 97 -5.68 -14.11 -11.65
N GLU A 98 -6.02 -14.67 -10.49
CA GLU A 98 -4.98 -14.95 -9.47
C GLU A 98 -5.18 -16.26 -8.70
N ARG A 99 -5.22 -17.42 -9.38
CA ARG A 99 -4.84 -18.70 -8.75
C ARG A 99 -4.07 -19.62 -9.70
N ALA A 100 -2.78 -19.74 -9.40
CA ALA A 100 -1.83 -20.73 -9.89
C ALA A 100 -1.68 -20.88 -11.42
N LEU A 101 -0.97 -19.92 -12.01
CA LEU A 101 0.00 -20.26 -13.04
C LEU A 101 1.35 -19.75 -12.55
N ALA A 102 2.22 -20.62 -12.03
CA ALA A 102 3.65 -20.40 -12.15
C ALA A 102 4.08 -20.72 -13.59
N VAL A 103 3.35 -20.18 -14.56
CA VAL A 103 3.75 -20.20 -15.95
C VAL A 103 4.73 -19.06 -16.12
N VAL A 104 5.88 -19.39 -16.70
CA VAL A 104 6.82 -18.38 -17.19
C VAL A 104 6.00 -17.35 -17.96
N ALA A 105 6.01 -16.09 -17.54
CA ALA A 105 5.16 -15.04 -18.10
C ALA A 105 5.18 -15.03 -19.64
N ASP A 106 6.29 -15.45 -20.24
CA ASP A 106 6.49 -15.58 -21.68
C ASP A 106 5.65 -16.69 -22.35
N VAL A 107 5.43 -17.83 -21.70
CA VAL A 107 4.53 -18.87 -22.23
C VAL A 107 3.08 -18.39 -22.16
N LEU A 108 2.68 -17.73 -21.06
CA LEU A 108 1.34 -17.16 -20.97
C LEU A 108 1.13 -16.09 -22.04
N ARG A 109 2.10 -15.18 -22.24
CA ARG A 109 2.09 -14.18 -23.31
C ARG A 109 1.99 -14.83 -24.69
N ARG A 110 2.72 -15.92 -24.94
CA ARG A 110 2.67 -16.64 -26.23
C ARG A 110 1.32 -17.32 -26.44
N GLU A 111 0.78 -18.01 -25.45
CA GLU A 111 -0.52 -18.69 -25.57
C GLU A 111 -1.67 -17.69 -25.73
N VAL A 112 -1.67 -16.60 -24.95
CA VAL A 112 -2.63 -15.50 -25.14
C VAL A 112 -2.46 -14.89 -26.53
N GLY A 113 -1.23 -14.64 -26.97
CA GLY A 113 -0.95 -14.15 -28.32
C GLY A 113 -1.34 -15.12 -29.44
N ALA A 114 -1.25 -16.43 -29.21
CA ALA A 114 -1.70 -17.45 -30.16
C ALA A 114 -3.23 -17.49 -30.23
N ALA A 115 -3.92 -17.50 -29.10
CA ALA A 115 -5.38 -17.48 -29.03
C ALA A 115 -5.96 -16.19 -29.65
N VAL A 116 -5.31 -15.05 -29.43
CA VAL A 116 -5.67 -13.76 -30.05
C VAL A 116 -5.54 -13.80 -31.57
N ARG A 117 -4.47 -14.42 -32.09
CA ARG A 117 -4.27 -14.62 -33.53
C ARG A 117 -5.26 -15.61 -34.13
N GLU A 118 -5.58 -16.69 -33.42
CA GLU A 118 -6.61 -17.66 -33.82
C GLU A 118 -7.99 -17.01 -33.89
N ALA A 119 -8.28 -16.07 -32.98
CA ALA A 119 -9.48 -15.24 -33.00
C ALA A 119 -9.47 -14.13 -34.09
N GLY A 120 -8.42 -14.05 -34.92
CA GLY A 120 -8.34 -13.13 -36.06
C GLY A 120 -7.72 -11.76 -35.77
N TYR A 121 -7.14 -11.54 -34.57
CA TYR A 121 -6.50 -10.29 -34.19
C TYR A 121 -4.97 -10.37 -34.35
N ALA A 122 -4.30 -9.30 -34.80
CA ALA A 122 -2.86 -9.37 -35.05
C ALA A 122 -2.04 -9.35 -33.74
N ASN A 123 -2.52 -8.66 -32.71
CA ASN A 123 -1.96 -8.66 -31.36
C ASN A 123 -3.04 -8.46 -30.29
N VAL A 124 -2.66 -8.62 -29.01
CA VAL A 124 -3.60 -8.56 -27.87
C VAL A 124 -4.28 -7.20 -27.77
N GLY A 125 -3.58 -6.12 -28.12
CA GLY A 125 -4.15 -4.77 -28.15
C GLY A 125 -5.28 -4.63 -29.16
N ASP A 126 -5.20 -5.32 -30.30
CA ASP A 126 -6.26 -5.30 -31.33
C ASP A 126 -7.50 -6.09 -30.89
N ALA A 127 -7.34 -7.06 -29.98
CA ALA A 127 -8.43 -7.87 -29.43
C ALA A 127 -9.15 -7.21 -28.24
N LEU A 128 -8.54 -6.19 -27.64
CA LEU A 128 -9.16 -5.41 -26.58
C LEU A 128 -9.98 -4.28 -27.20
N PRO A 129 -11.15 -3.93 -26.63
CA PRO A 129 -11.83 -2.72 -27.04
C PRO A 129 -10.92 -1.51 -26.79
N PRO A 130 -11.05 -0.44 -27.60
CA PRO A 130 -10.23 0.75 -27.43
C PRO A 130 -10.35 1.27 -25.99
N VAL A 131 -9.21 1.44 -25.32
CA VAL A 131 -9.16 2.09 -24.01
C VAL A 131 -9.60 3.53 -24.20
N PRO A 132 -10.55 4.06 -23.41
CA PRO A 132 -10.87 5.48 -23.45
C PRO A 132 -9.62 6.31 -23.09
N GLU A 133 -8.95 6.88 -24.10
CA GLU A 133 -7.79 7.76 -23.96
C GLU A 133 -8.21 9.24 -23.81
N ASP A 134 -9.40 9.48 -23.27
CA ASP A 134 -9.93 10.84 -23.07
C ASP A 134 -9.43 11.47 -21.76
N LEU A 135 -9.05 10.65 -20.78
CA LEU A 135 -8.60 11.15 -19.48
C LEU A 135 -7.10 11.48 -19.45
N PRO A 136 -6.73 12.64 -18.89
CA PRO A 136 -5.33 12.98 -18.65
C PRO A 136 -4.67 11.97 -17.71
N ARG A 137 -3.36 11.79 -17.87
CA ARG A 137 -2.53 11.09 -16.88
C ARG A 137 -2.03 12.08 -15.84
N TYR A 138 -1.70 11.57 -14.65
CA TYR A 138 -1.23 12.40 -13.55
C TYR A 138 -0.01 11.77 -12.90
N ALA A 139 0.93 12.64 -12.53
CA ALA A 139 2.09 12.25 -11.75
C ALA A 139 2.43 13.33 -10.74
N ARG A 140 2.81 12.93 -9.53
CA ARG A 140 3.15 13.84 -8.45
C ARG A 140 4.66 14.01 -8.36
N VAL A 141 5.13 15.25 -8.41
CA VAL A 141 6.51 15.62 -8.16
C VAL A 141 6.83 15.36 -6.68
N ASN A 142 7.92 14.65 -6.42
CA ASN A 142 8.32 14.35 -5.06
C ASN A 142 9.09 15.52 -4.43
N TYR A 143 8.34 16.44 -3.83
CA TYR A 143 8.92 17.60 -3.14
C TYR A 143 9.94 17.22 -2.07
N LEU A 144 9.82 16.08 -1.39
CA LEU A 144 10.79 15.68 -0.36
C LEU A 144 12.22 15.56 -0.91
N LYS A 145 12.37 15.09 -2.15
CA LYS A 145 13.67 15.01 -2.81
C LYS A 145 14.14 16.38 -3.31
N ALA A 146 13.23 17.17 -3.88
CA ALA A 146 13.51 18.55 -4.29
C ALA A 146 14.02 19.39 -3.10
N ALA A 147 13.31 19.36 -1.97
CA ALA A 147 13.68 20.09 -0.76
C ALA A 147 15.07 19.67 -0.24
N ARG A 148 15.39 18.38 -0.27
CA ARG A 148 16.73 17.88 0.10
C ARG A 148 17.83 18.30 -0.88
N ALA A 149 17.47 18.58 -2.13
CA ALA A 149 18.36 19.16 -3.13
C ALA A 149 18.44 20.69 -3.06
N GLY A 150 17.67 21.33 -2.17
CA GLY A 150 17.62 22.79 -2.03
C GLY A 150 16.71 23.48 -3.06
N GLU A 151 15.80 22.74 -3.69
CA GLU A 151 14.87 23.26 -4.69
C GLU A 151 13.50 23.55 -4.08
N THR A 152 12.86 24.63 -4.55
CA THR A 152 11.45 24.90 -4.29
C THR A 152 10.56 23.96 -5.11
N LEU A 153 9.29 23.81 -4.70
CA LEU A 153 8.33 22.99 -5.44
C LEU A 153 8.17 23.46 -6.89
N ALA A 154 8.11 24.77 -7.10
CA ALA A 154 7.99 25.36 -8.43
C ALA A 154 9.21 25.08 -9.31
N GLN A 155 10.43 25.11 -8.74
CA GLN A 155 11.66 24.77 -9.46
C GLN A 155 11.67 23.30 -9.88
N ALA A 156 11.34 22.39 -8.95
CA ALA A 156 11.30 20.96 -9.23
C ALA A 156 10.21 20.60 -10.25
N ALA A 157 9.00 21.14 -10.09
CA ALA A 157 7.91 20.94 -11.04
C ALA A 157 8.28 21.48 -12.42
N GLY A 158 8.81 22.70 -12.51
CA GLY A 158 9.26 23.28 -13.77
C GLY A 158 10.46 22.56 -14.41
N GLY A 159 11.32 21.91 -13.62
CA GLY A 159 12.37 21.01 -14.10
C GLY A 159 11.77 19.77 -14.75
N VAL A 160 10.94 19.03 -14.00
CA VAL A 160 10.30 17.80 -14.47
C VAL A 160 9.40 18.05 -15.69
N THR A 161 8.65 19.15 -15.72
CA THR A 161 7.84 19.54 -16.89
C THR A 161 8.69 19.72 -18.13
N ARG A 162 9.82 20.44 -18.05
CA ARG A 162 10.72 20.65 -19.20
C ARG A 162 11.34 19.35 -19.69
N GLU A 163 11.72 18.46 -18.77
CA GLU A 163 12.27 17.16 -19.12
C GLU A 163 11.21 16.29 -19.82
N LEU A 164 9.99 16.20 -19.27
CA LEU A 164 8.90 15.44 -19.91
C LEU A 164 8.56 16.00 -21.30
N GLN A 165 8.54 17.31 -21.47
CA GLN A 165 8.34 17.94 -22.77
C GLN A 165 9.47 17.59 -23.75
N ALA A 166 10.72 17.57 -23.29
CA ALA A 166 11.87 17.17 -24.10
C ALA A 166 11.84 15.69 -24.50
N ASP A 167 11.25 14.82 -23.65
CA ASP A 167 11.06 13.39 -23.90
C ASP A 167 9.92 13.08 -24.89
N GLY A 168 9.29 14.12 -25.48
CA GLY A 168 8.24 13.97 -26.48
C GLY A 168 6.82 14.11 -25.92
N HIS A 169 6.65 14.40 -24.63
CA HIS A 169 5.33 14.69 -24.03
C HIS A 169 4.88 16.16 -24.24
N ALA A 170 5.41 16.84 -25.26
CA ALA A 170 5.06 18.22 -25.60
C ALA A 170 3.74 18.37 -26.38
N ALA A 171 3.08 17.26 -26.73
CA ALA A 171 1.81 17.27 -27.45
C ALA A 171 0.67 17.85 -26.60
N GLU A 172 -0.34 18.43 -27.26
CA GLU A 172 -1.54 18.96 -26.60
C GLU A 172 -2.43 17.82 -26.05
N PRO A 173 -2.93 17.91 -24.80
CA PRO A 173 -2.70 19.00 -23.85
C PRO A 173 -1.30 18.94 -23.21
N ALA A 174 -0.60 20.08 -23.17
CA ALA A 174 0.75 20.17 -22.63
C ALA A 174 0.86 19.73 -21.16
N VAL A 175 2.04 19.25 -20.78
CA VAL A 175 2.36 18.96 -19.37
C VAL A 175 2.29 20.24 -18.53
N GLU A 176 1.40 20.28 -17.55
CA GLU A 176 1.14 21.46 -16.73
C GLU A 176 0.86 21.10 -15.26
N PRO A 177 1.29 21.92 -14.28
CA PRO A 177 0.87 21.76 -12.89
C PRO A 177 -0.64 22.00 -12.71
N VAL A 178 -1.28 21.22 -11.83
CA VAL A 178 -2.67 21.44 -11.47
C VAL A 178 -2.79 22.66 -10.55
N ALA A 179 -3.66 23.62 -10.90
CA ALA A 179 -3.75 24.91 -10.22
C ALA A 179 -3.87 24.85 -8.68
N LEU A 180 -4.68 23.92 -8.14
CA LEU A 180 -4.87 23.74 -6.68
C LEU A 180 -3.89 22.75 -6.04
N MET A 181 -3.06 22.09 -6.85
CA MET A 181 -2.07 21.08 -6.44
C MET A 181 -0.85 21.20 -7.34
N PRO A 182 -0.01 22.25 -7.18
CA PRO A 182 1.16 22.50 -8.03
C PRO A 182 2.20 21.37 -8.02
N GLU A 183 2.15 20.48 -7.03
CA GLU A 183 2.94 19.25 -6.94
C GLU A 183 2.46 18.14 -7.87
N VAL A 184 1.27 18.26 -8.47
CA VAL A 184 0.69 17.28 -9.39
C VAL A 184 0.75 17.83 -10.80
N LEU A 185 1.42 17.09 -11.69
CA LEU A 185 1.47 17.37 -13.12
C LEU A 185 0.32 16.65 -13.81
N ARG A 186 -0.42 17.38 -14.63
CA ARG A 186 -1.33 16.86 -15.64
C ARG A 186 -0.52 16.55 -16.89
N LEU A 187 -0.71 15.35 -17.42
CA LEU A 187 0.01 14.81 -18.57
C LEU A 187 -0.99 14.51 -19.69
N PRO A 188 -0.56 14.53 -20.97
CA PRO A 188 -1.38 14.07 -22.08
C PRO A 188 -1.97 12.67 -21.81
N PRO A 189 -3.18 12.37 -22.28
CA PRO A 189 -3.69 11.01 -22.28
C PRO A 189 -2.72 10.03 -22.97
N GLY A 190 -2.76 8.76 -22.56
CA GLY A 190 -1.85 7.74 -23.09
C GLY A 190 -0.40 7.81 -22.60
N THR A 191 -0.01 8.86 -21.86
CA THR A 191 1.35 8.96 -21.29
C THR A 191 1.65 7.77 -20.37
N ASP A 192 2.68 6.98 -20.71
CA ASP A 192 3.21 5.89 -19.90
C ASP A 192 4.47 6.33 -19.15
N LEU A 193 4.49 6.08 -17.84
CA LEU A 193 5.62 6.40 -16.95
C LEU A 193 6.14 5.16 -16.20
N HIS A 194 5.71 3.95 -16.57
CA HIS A 194 6.07 2.74 -15.84
C HIS A 194 7.57 2.43 -15.87
N GLU A 195 8.24 2.76 -16.98
CA GLU A 195 9.69 2.60 -17.16
C GLU A 195 10.45 3.94 -17.05
N ASP A 196 9.76 5.00 -16.62
CA ASP A 196 10.34 6.33 -16.56
C ASP A 196 11.45 6.41 -15.49
N ALA A 197 12.61 6.94 -15.88
CA ALA A 197 13.77 7.04 -14.99
C ALA A 197 13.48 7.88 -13.74
N ARG A 198 12.62 8.91 -13.83
CA ARG A 198 12.23 9.77 -12.69
C ARG A 198 11.35 9.02 -11.70
N VAL A 199 10.53 8.08 -12.18
CA VAL A 199 9.74 7.18 -11.32
C VAL A 199 10.66 6.20 -10.59
N ALA A 200 11.61 5.58 -11.30
CA ALA A 200 12.61 4.70 -10.70
C ALA A 200 13.50 5.43 -9.67
N LEU A 201 13.88 6.68 -9.98
CA LEU A 201 14.60 7.56 -9.08
C LEU A 201 13.71 8.17 -7.99
N GLY A 202 12.40 7.94 -8.00
CA GLY A 202 11.44 8.47 -7.03
C GLY A 202 11.38 10.00 -6.95
N THR A 203 11.83 10.72 -7.99
CA THR A 203 11.63 12.17 -8.14
C THR A 203 10.24 12.47 -8.69
N LEU A 204 9.65 11.51 -9.39
CA LEU A 204 8.26 11.50 -9.85
C LEU A 204 7.53 10.29 -9.25
N VAL A 205 6.26 10.45 -8.88
CA VAL A 205 5.42 9.39 -8.31
C VAL A 205 4.18 9.23 -9.17
N GLN A 206 3.96 8.03 -9.71
CA GLN A 206 2.73 7.71 -10.44
C GLN A 206 1.54 7.68 -9.45
N GLN A 207 0.71 8.71 -9.49
CA GLN A 207 -0.42 8.88 -8.58
C GLN A 207 -1.52 9.69 -9.28
N SER A 208 -2.74 9.16 -9.30
CA SER A 208 -3.88 9.87 -9.85
C SER A 208 -4.17 11.15 -9.07
N LEU A 209 -4.74 12.15 -9.74
CA LEU A 209 -5.12 13.42 -9.13
C LEU A 209 -6.05 13.20 -7.93
N ALA A 210 -7.07 12.35 -8.09
CA ALA A 210 -7.98 11.92 -7.02
C ALA A 210 -7.24 11.44 -5.76
N SER A 211 -6.21 10.62 -5.93
CA SER A 211 -5.42 10.07 -4.83
C SER A 211 -4.53 11.10 -4.13
N CYS A 212 -4.29 12.27 -4.75
CA CYS A 212 -3.54 13.37 -4.14
C CYS A 212 -4.42 14.25 -3.23
N LEU A 213 -5.73 14.30 -3.48
CA LEU A 213 -6.69 15.16 -2.77
C LEU A 213 -6.65 15.01 -1.23
N PRO A 214 -6.61 13.80 -0.64
CA PRO A 214 -6.74 13.65 0.81
C PRO A 214 -5.57 14.24 1.60
N ALA A 215 -4.34 13.99 1.14
CA ALA A 215 -3.15 14.51 1.80
C ALA A 215 -3.09 16.04 1.74
N ARG A 216 -3.46 16.62 0.59
CA ARG A 216 -3.55 18.07 0.41
C ARG A 216 -4.68 18.68 1.24
N ALA A 217 -5.85 18.04 1.32
CA ALA A 217 -6.97 18.46 2.17
C ALA A 217 -6.61 18.45 3.66
N LEU A 218 -5.77 17.49 4.10
CA LEU A 218 -5.34 17.40 5.50
C LEU A 218 -4.42 18.58 5.87
N ALA A 219 -3.59 19.01 4.91
CA ALA A 219 -2.63 20.10 5.04
C ALA A 219 -1.84 20.02 6.37
N PRO A 220 -1.00 18.98 6.55
CA PRO A 220 -0.23 18.79 7.77
C PRO A 220 0.75 19.95 7.99
N ARG A 221 1.00 20.34 9.24
CA ARG A 221 1.96 21.41 9.58
C ARG A 221 3.26 20.85 10.15
N ALA A 222 4.28 21.69 10.24
CA ALA A 222 5.60 21.27 10.68
C ALA A 222 5.55 20.61 12.07
N GLY A 223 6.34 19.55 12.25
CA GLY A 223 6.43 18.84 13.52
C GLY A 223 5.22 17.99 13.91
N TRP A 224 4.16 17.91 13.08
CA TRP A 224 2.99 17.09 13.39
C TRP A 224 3.31 15.59 13.33
N THR A 225 2.71 14.84 14.25
CA THR A 225 2.52 13.39 14.07
C THR A 225 1.23 13.18 13.29
N VAL A 226 1.34 12.60 12.10
CA VAL A 226 0.19 12.29 11.24
C VAL A 226 -0.02 10.78 11.21
N VAL A 227 -1.26 10.33 11.28
CA VAL A 227 -1.62 8.91 11.13
C VAL A 227 -2.24 8.70 9.75
N ASP A 228 -1.82 7.64 9.07
CA ASP A 228 -2.49 7.07 7.91
C ASP A 228 -3.05 5.70 8.32
N GLY A 229 -4.37 5.63 8.53
CA GLY A 229 -5.02 4.47 9.14
C GLY A 229 -5.22 3.27 8.21
N CYS A 230 -5.15 3.49 6.88
CA CYS A 230 -5.36 2.49 5.84
C CYS A 230 -4.32 2.72 4.72
N ALA A 231 -3.05 2.58 5.08
CA ALA A 231 -1.96 3.26 4.39
C ALA A 231 -1.49 2.60 3.10
N ALA A 232 -1.58 1.27 2.98
CA ALA A 232 -0.92 0.58 1.89
C ALA A 232 -1.70 0.72 0.56
N PRO A 233 -1.04 0.89 -0.61
CA PRO A 233 0.39 0.71 -0.88
C PRO A 233 1.27 1.96 -0.66
N GLY A 234 0.76 3.04 -0.06
CA GLY A 234 1.60 4.14 0.44
C GLY A 234 1.67 5.41 -0.41
N ASN A 235 0.89 5.55 -1.49
CA ASN A 235 0.92 6.76 -2.31
C ASN A 235 0.47 8.01 -1.52
N LYS A 236 -0.60 7.88 -0.71
CA LYS A 236 -1.06 8.95 0.19
C LYS A 236 -0.09 9.17 1.35
N THR A 237 0.44 8.10 1.93
CA THR A 237 1.42 8.14 3.03
C THR A 237 2.71 8.87 2.64
N THR A 238 3.26 8.57 1.46
CA THR A 238 4.47 9.26 0.95
C THR A 238 4.18 10.70 0.55
N HIS A 239 2.94 11.01 0.15
CA HIS A 239 2.50 12.39 -0.06
C HIS A 239 2.44 13.17 1.26
N LEU A 240 1.86 12.59 2.33
CA LEU A 240 1.88 13.18 3.67
C LEU A 240 3.30 13.49 4.16
N ALA A 241 4.24 12.57 3.94
CA ALA A 241 5.64 12.78 4.30
C ALA A 241 6.29 13.94 3.52
N ALA A 242 5.95 14.09 2.24
CA ALA A 242 6.43 15.21 1.43
C ALA A 242 5.85 16.56 1.88
N LEU A 243 4.54 16.61 2.19
CA LEU A 243 3.88 17.83 2.68
C LEU A 243 4.38 18.24 4.08
N LEU A 244 4.70 17.28 4.95
CA LEU A 244 5.33 17.57 6.24
C LEU A 244 6.70 18.24 6.04
N ALA A 245 7.51 17.75 5.11
CA ALA A 245 8.80 18.35 4.79
C ALA A 245 8.67 19.74 4.16
N GLU A 246 7.63 19.97 3.35
CA GLU A 246 7.27 21.30 2.82
C GLU A 246 6.92 22.28 3.93
N ALA A 247 6.03 21.88 4.85
CA ALA A 247 5.66 22.71 5.98
C ALA A 247 6.87 23.04 6.87
N GLU A 248 7.78 22.09 7.07
CA GLU A 248 9.02 22.32 7.82
C GLU A 248 9.96 23.32 7.14
N ALA A 249 10.07 23.27 5.80
CA ALA A 249 10.90 24.19 5.02
C ALA A 249 10.33 25.62 4.99
N LEU A 250 9.01 25.77 4.98
CA LEU A 250 8.35 27.07 5.02
C LEU A 250 8.41 27.75 6.40
N GLU A 251 8.50 26.97 7.49
CA GLU A 251 8.61 27.49 8.86
C GLU A 251 10.06 27.72 9.32
N THR A 252 11.07 27.48 8.49
CA THR A 252 12.46 27.87 8.80
C THR A 252 12.68 29.35 8.52
N PRO A 253 13.03 30.19 9.53
CA PRO A 253 13.42 31.57 9.27
C PRO A 253 14.63 31.64 8.34
N GLU A 254 14.67 32.63 7.44
CA GLU A 254 15.82 32.92 6.57
C GLU A 254 17.09 33.31 7.35
N ASP A 255 16.96 33.61 8.65
CA ASP A 255 18.07 33.99 9.52
C ASP A 255 18.90 32.77 9.95
N ASP A 256 19.91 32.47 9.14
CA ASP A 256 20.93 31.43 9.33
C ASP A 256 21.85 31.69 10.55
N SER A 257 21.57 32.72 11.36
CA SER A 257 22.27 32.99 12.63
C SER A 257 21.80 32.11 13.81
N LEU A 258 20.67 31.39 13.65
CA LEU A 258 20.24 30.40 14.65
C LEU A 258 21.21 29.21 14.66
N SER A 259 22.00 29.13 15.72
CA SER A 259 22.99 28.06 15.94
C SER A 259 22.44 26.66 15.58
N ASP A 260 23.32 25.82 15.03
CA ASP A 260 23.09 24.38 14.73
C ASP A 260 22.43 23.61 15.90
N TRP A 261 22.54 24.14 17.12
CA TRP A 261 21.87 23.65 18.33
C TRP A 261 20.34 23.81 18.31
N ASN A 262 19.80 24.93 17.83
CA ASN A 262 18.35 25.14 17.72
C ASN A 262 17.74 24.34 16.57
N ARG A 263 18.48 24.15 15.46
CA ARG A 263 18.06 23.31 14.32
C ARG A 263 17.94 21.82 14.73
N LYS A 264 18.82 21.33 15.62
CA LYS A 264 18.79 19.96 16.18
C LYS A 264 17.67 19.70 17.20
N ARG A 265 17.05 20.73 17.78
CA ARG A 265 15.96 20.60 18.76
C ARG A 265 14.55 20.72 18.19
N ARG A 266 14.38 21.06 16.90
CA ARG A 266 13.05 21.07 16.28
C ARG A 266 12.51 19.64 16.21
N THR A 267 11.29 19.46 16.71
CA THR A 267 10.55 18.21 16.54
C THR A 267 10.24 18.02 15.06
N ARG A 268 10.83 17.00 14.44
CA ARG A 268 10.49 16.61 13.08
C ARG A 268 9.12 15.92 13.06
N GLY A 269 8.35 16.25 12.04
CA GLY A 269 7.10 15.59 11.71
C GLY A 269 7.34 14.12 11.38
N ARG A 270 6.31 13.32 11.61
CA ARG A 270 6.35 11.87 11.35
C ARG A 270 5.01 11.37 10.89
N VAL A 271 5.02 10.32 10.08
CA VAL A 271 3.81 9.63 9.63
C VAL A 271 3.78 8.23 10.25
N ILE A 272 2.70 7.88 10.92
CA ILE A 272 2.44 6.53 11.42
C ILE A 272 1.48 5.88 10.43
N ALA A 273 1.94 4.85 9.73
CA ALA A 273 1.19 4.16 8.69
C ALA A 273 0.73 2.78 9.18
N LEU A 274 -0.57 2.49 9.07
CA LEU A 274 -1.15 1.21 9.46
C LEU A 274 -1.80 0.53 8.27
N ASP A 275 -1.62 -0.78 8.16
CA ASP A 275 -2.40 -1.63 7.28
C ASP A 275 -2.45 -3.04 7.86
N ARG A 276 -3.54 -3.78 7.64
CA ARG A 276 -3.65 -5.17 8.10
C ARG A 276 -2.85 -6.13 7.22
N ASP A 277 -2.59 -5.75 5.96
CA ASP A 277 -1.92 -6.58 4.98
C ASP A 277 -0.40 -6.33 4.98
N ALA A 278 0.35 -7.32 5.46
CA ALA A 278 1.81 -7.26 5.53
C ALA A 278 2.49 -7.12 4.15
N VAL A 279 1.91 -7.70 3.10
CA VAL A 279 2.46 -7.66 1.73
C VAL A 279 2.26 -6.27 1.13
N ARG A 280 1.05 -5.71 1.26
CA ARG A 280 0.79 -4.33 0.82
C ARG A 280 1.64 -3.34 1.60
N LEU A 281 1.81 -3.54 2.91
CA LEU A 281 2.67 -2.68 3.73
C LEU A 281 4.15 -2.78 3.34
N GLN A 282 4.61 -3.94 2.86
CA GLN A 282 5.95 -4.07 2.31
C GLN A 282 6.14 -3.23 1.04
N ARG A 283 5.11 -3.12 0.18
CA ARG A 283 5.12 -2.18 -0.96
C ARG A 283 5.22 -0.73 -0.50
N LEU A 284 4.49 -0.35 0.55
CA LEU A 284 4.62 0.98 1.17
C LEU A 284 6.05 1.25 1.63
N ARG A 285 6.71 0.29 2.28
CA ARG A 285 8.11 0.45 2.72
C ARG A 285 9.07 0.64 1.53
N THR A 286 8.86 -0.09 0.43
CA THR A 286 9.62 0.11 -0.81
C THR A 286 9.39 1.51 -1.39
N ASN A 287 8.13 1.95 -1.47
CA ASN A 287 7.77 3.28 -1.96
C ASN A 287 8.34 4.40 -1.08
N ALA A 288 8.33 4.21 0.25
CA ALA A 288 8.93 5.14 1.20
C ALA A 288 10.43 5.28 0.99
N ARG A 289 11.16 4.17 0.74
CA ARG A 289 12.60 4.22 0.42
C ARG A 289 12.86 4.91 -0.92
N ALA A 290 12.09 4.55 -1.96
CA ALA A 290 12.23 5.14 -3.29
C ALA A 290 12.01 6.65 -3.26
N THR A 291 11.02 7.13 -2.50
CA THR A 291 10.71 8.56 -2.33
C THR A 291 11.60 9.26 -1.29
N GLY A 292 12.41 8.51 -0.52
CA GLY A 292 13.25 9.04 0.56
C GLY A 292 12.49 9.38 1.86
N ALA A 293 11.25 8.93 2.00
CA ALA A 293 10.37 9.15 3.14
C ALA A 293 10.53 8.11 4.27
N ASP A 294 11.42 7.14 4.14
CA ASP A 294 11.65 6.07 5.11
C ASP A 294 12.09 6.56 6.50
N GLY A 295 12.77 7.71 6.58
CA GLY A 295 13.10 8.36 7.85
C GLY A 295 11.95 9.14 8.50
N ILE A 296 10.81 9.29 7.82
CA ILE A 296 9.62 10.03 8.27
C ILE A 296 8.47 9.07 8.58
N ILE A 297 8.37 7.96 7.85
CA ILE A 297 7.26 7.01 7.92
C ILE A 297 7.61 5.82 8.83
N SER A 298 6.78 5.59 9.86
CA SER A 298 6.79 4.38 10.69
C SER A 298 5.61 3.49 10.32
N ALA A 299 5.88 2.30 9.76
CA ALA A 299 4.86 1.42 9.19
C ALA A 299 4.61 0.18 10.06
N HIS A 300 3.36 0.00 10.51
CA HIS A 300 2.91 -1.07 11.40
C HIS A 300 1.89 -1.98 10.71
N VAL A 301 2.10 -3.30 10.78
CA VAL A 301 1.06 -4.28 10.41
C VAL A 301 0.08 -4.36 11.57
N ALA A 302 -1.04 -3.66 11.46
CA ALA A 302 -2.00 -3.54 12.55
C ALA A 302 -3.39 -3.19 12.01
N ASP A 303 -4.41 -3.63 12.75
CA ASP A 303 -5.77 -3.15 12.55
C ASP A 303 -5.94 -1.76 13.16
N PHE A 304 -6.29 -0.76 12.35
CA PHE A 304 -6.57 0.58 12.86
C PHE A 304 -7.71 0.61 13.88
N LEU A 305 -8.72 -0.26 13.75
CA LEU A 305 -9.84 -0.34 14.69
C LEU A 305 -9.47 -0.95 16.05
N SER A 306 -8.43 -1.78 16.08
CA SER A 306 -8.01 -2.53 17.27
C SER A 306 -6.51 -2.82 17.22
N PRO A 307 -5.66 -1.79 17.31
CA PRO A 307 -4.22 -1.96 17.19
C PRO A 307 -3.63 -2.48 18.52
N PRO A 308 -2.42 -3.07 18.48
CA PRO A 308 -1.71 -3.47 19.70
C PRO A 308 -1.47 -2.27 20.65
N PRO A 309 -1.41 -2.47 21.98
CA PRO A 309 -1.27 -1.37 22.95
C PRO A 309 -0.08 -0.44 22.70
N ALA A 310 1.04 -0.98 22.22
CA ALA A 310 2.22 -0.19 21.87
C ALA A 310 1.94 0.78 20.72
N VAL A 311 1.22 0.33 19.68
CA VAL A 311 0.81 1.15 18.54
C VAL A 311 -0.26 2.14 18.96
N GLU A 312 -1.21 1.74 19.82
CA GLU A 312 -2.22 2.65 20.38
C GLU A 312 -1.60 3.86 21.10
N ALA A 313 -0.55 3.62 21.89
CA ALA A 313 0.20 4.68 22.56
C ALA A 313 0.91 5.63 21.58
N GLU A 314 1.24 5.17 20.38
CA GLU A 314 1.77 6.03 19.31
C GLU A 314 0.67 6.82 18.61
N LEU A 315 -0.47 6.18 18.30
CA LEU A 315 -1.64 6.83 17.70
C LEU A 315 -2.21 7.93 18.58
N ALA A 316 -2.19 7.76 19.91
CA ALA A 316 -2.61 8.77 20.87
C ALA A 316 -1.83 10.10 20.77
N LYS A 317 -0.64 10.07 20.13
CA LYS A 317 0.19 11.26 19.89
C LYS A 317 -0.14 11.99 18.59
N ALA A 318 -1.04 11.46 17.77
CA ALA A 318 -1.38 12.01 16.47
C ALA A 318 -2.03 13.38 16.58
N ASP A 319 -1.52 14.35 15.83
CA ASP A 319 -2.11 15.67 15.67
C ASP A 319 -3.11 15.68 14.50
N ALA A 320 -2.95 14.78 13.52
CA ALA A 320 -3.86 14.64 12.40
C ALA A 320 -3.98 13.19 11.91
N VAL A 321 -5.09 12.88 11.25
CA VAL A 321 -5.39 11.53 10.75
C VAL A 321 -5.89 11.61 9.30
N LEU A 322 -5.38 10.73 8.45
CA LEU A 322 -5.91 10.44 7.13
C LEU A 322 -6.52 9.04 7.16
N LEU A 323 -7.78 8.93 6.77
CA LEU A 323 -8.49 7.67 6.59
C LEU A 323 -8.93 7.54 5.13
N ASP A 324 -8.28 6.62 4.42
CA ASP A 324 -8.67 6.17 3.09
C ASP A 324 -9.00 4.67 3.14
N PRO A 325 -10.10 4.28 3.82
CA PRO A 325 -10.44 2.87 4.03
C PRO A 325 -10.83 2.15 2.74
N SER A 326 -10.90 0.82 2.85
CA SER A 326 -11.47 0.00 1.78
C SER A 326 -12.87 0.49 1.39
N CYS A 327 -13.05 0.66 0.09
CA CYS A 327 -14.27 1.18 -0.53
C CYS A 327 -14.72 0.19 -1.64
N SER A 328 -15.91 0.37 -2.20
CA SER A 328 -16.37 -0.41 -3.36
C SER A 328 -15.43 -0.30 -4.58
N GLY A 329 -14.73 0.84 -4.68
CA GLY A 329 -13.84 1.20 -5.78
C GLY A 329 -14.59 1.60 -7.05
N SER A 330 -15.89 1.86 -6.95
CA SER A 330 -16.77 2.20 -8.08
C SER A 330 -16.31 3.44 -8.86
N GLY A 331 -15.61 4.37 -8.22
CA GLY A 331 -15.03 5.54 -8.88
C GLY A 331 -13.79 5.25 -9.73
N THR A 332 -13.15 4.09 -9.56
CA THR A 332 -11.92 3.72 -10.29
C THR A 332 -12.16 2.77 -11.47
N GLY A 333 -13.41 2.50 -11.83
CA GLY A 333 -13.75 1.47 -12.81
C GLY A 333 -13.09 1.67 -14.17
N ARG A 334 -12.96 2.92 -14.65
CA ARG A 334 -12.18 3.23 -15.87
C ARG A 334 -10.70 2.88 -15.71
N SER A 335 -10.05 3.36 -14.66
CA SER A 335 -8.61 3.13 -14.43
C SER A 335 -8.26 1.67 -14.13
N ARG A 336 -9.19 0.89 -13.57
CA ARG A 336 -9.02 -0.56 -13.36
C ARG A 336 -9.33 -1.41 -14.59
N GLY A 337 -9.91 -0.82 -15.64
CA GLY A 337 -10.31 -1.54 -16.83
C GLY A 337 -11.62 -2.32 -16.68
N ASP A 338 -12.51 -1.93 -15.76
CA ASP A 338 -13.78 -2.62 -15.53
C ASP A 338 -14.65 -2.63 -16.82
N PHE A 339 -14.49 -1.63 -17.69
CA PHE A 339 -15.11 -1.58 -19.02
C PHE A 339 -14.67 -2.72 -19.96
N LEU A 340 -13.45 -3.27 -19.78
CA LEU A 340 -12.98 -4.45 -20.52
C LEU A 340 -13.76 -5.70 -20.11
N ILE A 341 -14.12 -5.79 -18.83
CA ILE A 341 -14.92 -6.90 -18.29
C ILE A 341 -16.35 -6.82 -18.84
N GLU A 342 -16.94 -5.62 -18.86
CA GLU A 342 -18.28 -5.40 -19.43
C GLU A 342 -18.33 -5.67 -20.93
N ALA A 343 -17.33 -5.19 -21.69
CA ALA A 343 -17.21 -5.47 -23.12
C ALA A 343 -17.06 -6.97 -23.38
N GLY A 344 -16.24 -7.67 -22.59
CA GLY A 344 -16.09 -9.12 -22.69
C GLY A 344 -17.40 -9.88 -22.44
N ARG A 345 -18.17 -9.48 -21.42
CA ARG A 345 -19.49 -10.07 -21.13
C ARG A 345 -20.49 -9.85 -22.25
N ALA A 346 -20.54 -8.64 -22.80
CA ALA A 346 -21.40 -8.33 -23.95
C ALA A 346 -21.05 -9.20 -25.17
N THR A 347 -19.76 -9.40 -25.45
CA THR A 347 -19.29 -10.31 -26.52
C THR A 347 -19.69 -11.77 -26.25
N LEU A 348 -19.72 -12.20 -25.00
CA LEU A 348 -20.15 -13.56 -24.61
C LEU A 348 -21.67 -13.74 -24.55
N GLY A 349 -22.46 -12.71 -24.85
CA GLY A 349 -23.93 -12.74 -24.74
C GLY A 349 -24.42 -12.84 -23.29
N GLU A 350 -23.55 -12.54 -22.32
CA GLU A 350 -23.93 -12.45 -20.92
C GLU A 350 -24.60 -11.10 -20.68
N LEU A 351 -25.82 -11.11 -20.15
CA LEU A 351 -26.52 -9.89 -19.76
C LEU A 351 -25.65 -9.11 -18.75
N PRO A 352 -25.64 -7.75 -18.80
CA PRO A 352 -24.99 -6.96 -17.78
C PRO A 352 -25.50 -7.41 -16.41
N SER A 353 -24.59 -7.57 -15.45
CA SER A 353 -24.92 -7.94 -14.08
C SER A 353 -25.66 -6.78 -13.39
N GLY A 354 -26.89 -6.51 -13.82
CA GLY A 354 -27.91 -5.73 -13.14
C GLY A 354 -28.82 -6.63 -12.30
N GLY A 355 -28.32 -7.79 -11.86
CA GLY A 355 -28.99 -8.59 -10.85
C GLY A 355 -29.13 -7.81 -9.55
N ALA A 356 -30.18 -8.10 -8.78
CA ALA A 356 -30.36 -7.56 -7.44
C ALA A 356 -29.04 -7.64 -6.66
N PRO A 357 -28.67 -6.60 -5.87
CA PRO A 357 -27.40 -6.58 -5.18
C PRO A 357 -27.24 -7.86 -4.37
N GLU A 358 -26.07 -8.52 -4.48
CA GLU A 358 -25.74 -9.66 -3.63
C GLU A 358 -25.77 -9.19 -2.18
N VAL A 359 -26.85 -9.55 -1.50
CA VAL A 359 -27.06 -9.37 -0.07
C VAL A 359 -26.63 -10.63 0.64
N ASP A 360 -26.04 -10.48 1.82
CA ASP A 360 -25.69 -11.62 2.64
C ASP A 360 -26.90 -12.21 3.39
N ALA A 361 -26.66 -13.21 4.23
CA ALA A 361 -27.70 -13.81 5.06
C ALA A 361 -28.38 -12.84 6.04
N ALA A 362 -27.77 -11.67 6.31
CA ALA A 362 -28.33 -10.61 7.14
C ALA A 362 -29.11 -9.56 6.31
N GLY A 363 -29.11 -9.68 4.97
CA GLY A 363 -29.77 -8.75 4.06
C GLY A 363 -28.91 -7.54 3.67
N ASP A 364 -27.64 -7.49 4.12
CA ASP A 364 -26.76 -6.35 3.87
C ASP A 364 -26.02 -6.50 2.53
N THR A 365 -26.03 -5.42 1.76
CA THR A 365 -25.19 -5.28 0.56
C THR A 365 -23.72 -5.09 0.97
N ARG A 366 -22.80 -5.42 0.04
CA ARG A 366 -21.36 -5.14 0.22
C ARG A 366 -21.09 -3.66 0.52
N VAL A 367 -21.86 -2.75 -0.07
CA VAL A 367 -21.71 -1.29 0.12
C VAL A 367 -22.04 -0.90 1.56
N GLU A 368 -23.10 -1.47 2.15
CA GLU A 368 -23.50 -1.19 3.53
C GLU A 368 -22.47 -1.69 4.55
N LYS A 369 -21.91 -2.89 4.33
CA LYS A 369 -20.83 -3.41 5.19
C LYS A 369 -19.57 -2.55 5.15
N LEU A 370 -19.19 -2.09 3.95
CA LEU A 370 -18.07 -1.19 3.76
C LEU A 370 -18.33 0.15 4.46
N ALA A 371 -19.52 0.72 4.30
CA ALA A 371 -19.94 1.94 4.99
C ALA A 371 -19.91 1.80 6.52
N ALA A 372 -20.33 0.65 7.06
CA ALA A 372 -20.25 0.38 8.50
C ALA A 372 -18.80 0.33 9.00
N PHE A 373 -17.90 -0.33 8.26
CA PHE A 373 -16.46 -0.34 8.57
C PHE A 373 -15.86 1.07 8.48
N GLN A 374 -16.21 1.84 7.45
CA GLN A 374 -15.77 3.21 7.24
C GLN A 374 -16.20 4.10 8.41
N LEU A 375 -17.47 4.02 8.82
CA LEU A 375 -18.00 4.74 9.98
C LEU A 375 -17.27 4.39 11.28
N ALA A 376 -16.99 3.11 11.52
CA ALA A 376 -16.21 2.67 12.67
C ALA A 376 -14.79 3.27 12.68
N ALA A 377 -14.14 3.36 11.50
CA ALA A 377 -12.81 3.96 11.38
C ALA A 377 -12.84 5.47 11.66
N VAL A 378 -13.78 6.21 11.06
CA VAL A 378 -13.92 7.66 11.25
C VAL A 378 -14.21 8.00 12.70
N THR A 379 -15.20 7.34 13.31
CA THR A 379 -15.58 7.58 14.71
C THR A 379 -14.46 7.23 15.69
N ARG A 380 -13.65 6.21 15.39
CA ARG A 380 -12.46 5.91 16.21
C ARG A 380 -11.36 6.95 16.05
N ALA A 381 -11.08 7.44 14.84
CA ALA A 381 -10.12 8.52 14.64
C ALA A 381 -10.52 9.80 15.40
N MET A 382 -11.83 10.09 15.46
CA MET A 382 -12.36 11.22 16.25
C MET A 382 -12.11 11.09 17.76
N ARG A 383 -11.91 9.87 18.26
CA ARG A 383 -11.58 9.60 19.68
C ARG A 383 -10.10 9.74 20.00
N LEU A 384 -9.22 9.90 19.01
CA LEU A 384 -7.80 10.11 19.28
C LEU A 384 -7.60 11.43 20.05
N PRO A 385 -6.94 11.41 21.22
CA PRO A 385 -7.00 12.49 22.18
C PRO A 385 -6.33 13.79 21.70
N ARG A 386 -5.35 13.69 20.80
CA ARG A 386 -4.58 14.83 20.29
C ARG A 386 -4.97 15.25 18.86
N ALA A 387 -5.78 14.47 18.16
CA ALA A 387 -6.11 14.74 16.77
C ALA A 387 -6.94 16.05 16.66
N ARG A 388 -6.56 16.93 15.75
CA ARG A 388 -7.27 18.20 15.47
C ARG A 388 -7.76 18.31 14.04
N ARG A 389 -7.23 17.47 13.16
CA ARG A 389 -7.67 17.34 11.78
C ARG A 389 -7.82 15.88 11.43
N LEU A 390 -8.93 15.55 10.79
CA LEU A 390 -9.20 14.24 10.24
C LEU A 390 -9.68 14.42 8.81
N VAL A 391 -9.01 13.78 7.87
CA VAL A 391 -9.52 13.64 6.51
C VAL A 391 -10.05 12.22 6.32
N TYR A 392 -11.26 12.13 5.82
CA TYR A 392 -11.88 10.90 5.34
C TYR A 392 -11.98 10.96 3.82
N SER A 393 -11.60 9.89 3.14
CA SER A 393 -11.74 9.81 1.69
C SER A 393 -12.12 8.41 1.21
N THR A 394 -12.75 8.36 0.03
CA THR A 394 -12.98 7.09 -0.66
C THR A 394 -12.83 7.24 -2.17
N CYS A 395 -12.56 6.10 -2.79
CA CYS A 395 -12.62 5.84 -4.23
C CYS A 395 -14.02 5.47 -4.73
N SER A 396 -15.08 5.86 -4.03
CA SER A 396 -16.47 5.48 -4.33
C SER A 396 -17.27 6.67 -4.84
N VAL A 397 -18.18 6.42 -5.80
CA VAL A 397 -19.19 7.40 -6.20
C VAL A 397 -20.45 7.34 -5.34
N HIS A 398 -20.66 6.25 -4.59
CA HIS A 398 -21.86 6.00 -3.81
C HIS A 398 -21.98 6.97 -2.63
N ARG A 399 -23.16 7.54 -2.43
CA ARG A 399 -23.45 8.42 -1.29
C ARG A 399 -23.35 7.67 0.05
N GLN A 400 -23.73 6.40 0.04
CA GLN A 400 -23.74 5.52 1.22
C GLN A 400 -22.36 5.33 1.86
N GLU A 401 -21.29 5.37 1.05
CA GLU A 401 -19.89 5.29 1.52
C GLU A 401 -19.31 6.68 1.79
N ASN A 402 -20.02 7.76 1.50
CA ASN A 402 -19.49 9.11 1.47
C ASN A 402 -20.25 10.02 2.44
N GLU A 403 -21.22 10.79 1.95
CA GLU A 403 -21.99 11.74 2.75
C GLU A 403 -22.71 11.04 3.91
N ASP A 404 -23.28 9.86 3.69
CA ASP A 404 -24.04 9.18 4.75
C ASP A 404 -23.12 8.70 5.89
N VAL A 405 -21.86 8.34 5.58
CA VAL A 405 -20.83 8.04 6.60
C VAL A 405 -20.44 9.31 7.36
N VAL A 406 -20.26 10.42 6.66
CA VAL A 406 -19.92 11.72 7.27
C VAL A 406 -21.03 12.19 8.22
N GLU A 407 -22.28 12.10 7.78
CA GLU A 407 -23.45 12.49 8.58
C GLU A 407 -23.51 11.70 9.90
N LYS A 408 -23.46 10.36 9.81
CA LYS A 408 -23.44 9.47 10.97
C LYS A 408 -22.22 9.68 11.87
N ALA A 409 -21.05 9.93 11.28
CA ALA A 409 -19.84 10.21 12.06
C ALA A 409 -19.97 11.52 12.85
N MET A 410 -20.63 12.54 12.30
CA MET A 410 -20.85 13.82 12.96
C MET A 410 -21.79 13.74 14.17
N GLU A 411 -22.72 12.78 14.20
CA GLU A 411 -23.54 12.52 15.39
C GLU A 411 -22.67 12.19 16.62
N VAL A 412 -21.59 11.42 16.41
CA VAL A 412 -20.60 11.09 17.45
C VAL A 412 -19.54 12.17 17.61
N GLY A 413 -19.10 12.76 16.50
CA GLY A 413 -18.00 13.71 16.45
C GLY A 413 -18.30 15.02 17.17
N ARG A 414 -19.54 15.53 17.09
CA ARG A 414 -19.96 16.78 17.76
C ARG A 414 -19.76 16.72 19.28
N ALA A 415 -20.05 15.57 19.90
CA ALA A 415 -19.83 15.36 21.33
C ALA A 415 -18.34 15.43 21.72
N HIS A 416 -17.43 15.27 20.75
CA HIS A 416 -15.98 15.30 20.93
C HIS A 416 -15.34 16.59 20.37
N GLY A 417 -16.14 17.62 20.05
CA GLY A 417 -15.68 18.93 19.57
C GLY A 417 -15.34 18.98 18.08
N TRP A 418 -15.74 17.97 17.29
CA TRP A 418 -15.50 17.97 15.85
C TRP A 418 -16.56 18.78 15.10
N LYS A 419 -16.11 19.53 14.11
CA LYS A 419 -16.90 20.23 13.08
C LYS A 419 -16.41 19.85 11.69
N LEU A 420 -17.25 20.04 10.68
CA LEU A 420 -16.81 19.93 9.28
C LEU A 420 -16.08 21.20 8.87
N GLY A 421 -14.91 21.02 8.26
CA GLY A 421 -14.16 22.08 7.58
C GLY A 421 -14.36 21.99 6.07
N GLU A 422 -14.10 23.10 5.36
CA GLU A 422 -14.13 23.09 3.90
C GLU A 422 -12.95 22.29 3.34
N ALA A 423 -13.24 21.13 2.76
CA ALA A 423 -12.25 20.30 2.08
C ALA A 423 -11.84 20.95 0.76
N LEU A 424 -10.55 21.25 0.62
CA LEU A 424 -9.95 21.84 -0.58
C LEU A 424 -10.71 23.11 -1.02
N PRO A 425 -10.52 24.25 -0.33
CA PRO A 425 -11.14 25.51 -0.71
C PRO A 425 -10.85 25.87 -2.17
N GLY A 426 -11.88 26.28 -2.90
CA GLY A 426 -11.81 26.56 -4.34
C GLY A 426 -11.90 25.33 -5.26
N TRP A 427 -11.95 24.10 -4.73
CA TRP A 427 -12.17 22.92 -5.56
C TRP A 427 -13.59 22.94 -6.16
N PRO A 428 -13.76 22.79 -7.48
CA PRO A 428 -15.03 23.09 -8.15
C PRO A 428 -16.14 22.07 -7.84
N CYS A 429 -15.77 20.87 -7.43
CA CYS A 429 -16.67 19.73 -7.38
C CYS A 429 -16.99 19.37 -5.92
N ARG A 430 -18.22 19.62 -5.48
CA ARG A 430 -18.62 19.43 -4.08
C ARG A 430 -19.45 18.15 -3.85
N GLY A 431 -19.70 17.83 -2.58
CA GLY A 431 -20.53 16.72 -2.14
C GLY A 431 -21.98 16.80 -2.62
N LEU A 432 -22.71 15.69 -2.53
CA LEU A 432 -24.09 15.56 -2.99
C LEU A 432 -25.07 15.98 -1.90
N GLY A 433 -25.65 17.17 -2.00
CA GLY A 433 -26.67 17.63 -1.06
C GLY A 433 -26.73 19.15 -0.95
N GLY A 434 -27.06 19.62 0.25
CA GLY A 434 -27.18 21.03 0.59
C GLY A 434 -25.94 21.57 1.31
N ASP A 435 -26.18 22.37 2.35
CA ASP A 435 -25.18 23.29 2.92
C ASP A 435 -23.91 22.59 3.45
N TRP A 436 -24.03 21.54 4.26
CA TRP A 436 -22.83 20.91 4.83
C TRP A 436 -22.13 19.99 3.82
N GLN A 437 -22.88 19.38 2.89
CA GLN A 437 -22.30 18.55 1.83
C GLN A 437 -21.42 19.37 0.88
N ALA A 438 -21.71 20.67 0.74
CA ALA A 438 -20.88 21.61 -0.02
C ALA A 438 -19.48 21.80 0.59
N LEU A 439 -19.28 21.50 1.88
CA LEU A 439 -17.98 21.50 2.54
C LEU A 439 -17.11 20.28 2.13
N CYS A 440 -17.72 19.22 1.60
CA CYS A 440 -17.00 18.05 1.10
C CYS A 440 -16.61 18.24 -0.37
N ALA A 441 -15.54 17.58 -0.80
CA ALA A 441 -15.09 17.57 -2.18
C ALA A 441 -15.39 16.23 -2.85
N ARG A 442 -15.80 16.28 -4.12
CA ARG A 442 -15.91 15.13 -5.02
C ARG A 442 -15.00 15.31 -6.24
N ALA A 443 -14.64 14.22 -6.89
CA ALA A 443 -13.96 14.24 -8.18
C ALA A 443 -14.60 13.22 -9.14
N GLY A 444 -14.38 13.40 -10.44
CA GLY A 444 -14.89 12.49 -11.46
C GLY A 444 -14.53 12.92 -12.89
N PRO A 445 -14.79 12.05 -13.88
CA PRO A 445 -14.28 12.20 -15.24
C PRO A 445 -14.93 13.34 -16.03
N GLU A 446 -16.20 13.67 -15.76
CA GLU A 446 -16.98 14.64 -16.55
C GLU A 446 -16.75 16.11 -16.15
N ARG A 447 -15.75 16.40 -15.31
CA ARG A 447 -15.61 17.70 -14.66
C ARG A 447 -14.36 18.43 -15.15
N ALA A 448 -14.57 19.49 -15.95
CA ALA A 448 -13.58 20.13 -16.83
C ALA A 448 -12.27 20.59 -16.15
N GLN A 449 -12.28 20.92 -14.85
CA GLN A 449 -11.09 21.14 -14.05
C GLN A 449 -10.87 19.95 -13.11
N GLY A 450 -9.89 19.11 -13.43
CA GLY A 450 -9.55 17.94 -12.61
C GLY A 450 -10.27 16.65 -13.01
N ALA A 451 -10.52 16.44 -14.31
CA ALA A 451 -11.02 15.18 -14.83
C ALA A 451 -10.15 14.01 -14.38
N THR A 452 -10.65 13.21 -13.44
CA THR A 452 -9.93 12.12 -12.79
C THR A 452 -10.91 11.03 -12.34
N ASP A 453 -10.42 10.02 -11.65
CA ASP A 453 -11.25 8.97 -11.08
C ASP A 453 -12.31 9.53 -10.12
N GLY A 454 -13.44 8.83 -10.02
CA GLY A 454 -14.47 9.11 -9.03
C GLY A 454 -13.89 9.05 -7.62
N PHE A 455 -14.04 10.13 -6.85
CA PHE A 455 -13.44 10.26 -5.53
C PHE A 455 -14.25 11.17 -4.61
N PHE A 456 -14.09 10.97 -3.30
CA PHE A 456 -14.72 11.78 -2.26
C PHE A 456 -13.73 12.13 -1.15
N VAL A 457 -13.82 13.35 -0.61
CA VAL A 457 -13.00 13.83 0.51
C VAL A 457 -13.86 14.68 1.45
N ALA A 458 -13.80 14.38 2.75
CA ALA A 458 -14.36 15.18 3.83
C ALA A 458 -13.27 15.56 4.83
N LEU A 459 -13.30 16.80 5.31
CA LEU A 459 -12.39 17.34 6.32
C LEU A 459 -13.16 17.61 7.61
N PHE A 460 -12.66 17.05 8.70
CA PHE A 460 -13.13 17.32 10.06
C PHE A 460 -12.05 18.08 10.83
N GLU A 461 -12.47 19.07 11.60
CA GLU A 461 -11.59 19.90 12.41
C GLU A 461 -12.09 19.96 13.86
N ARG A 462 -11.16 20.13 14.80
CA ARG A 462 -11.44 20.33 16.22
C ARG A 462 -10.56 21.44 16.77
N ASP A 463 -11.16 22.37 17.51
CA ASP A 463 -10.45 23.53 18.06
C ASP A 463 -9.52 23.12 19.22
N SER A 464 -8.40 23.85 19.36
CA SER A 464 -7.36 23.54 20.34
C SER A 464 -7.73 23.79 21.80
N ASP A 465 -8.80 24.58 22.05
CA ASP A 465 -9.18 25.05 23.38
C ASP A 465 -10.23 24.15 24.05
N GLU A 466 -11.14 23.56 23.28
CA GLU A 466 -12.07 22.50 23.76
C GLU A 466 -11.33 21.25 24.27
N ARG A 467 -10.06 21.08 23.85
CA ARG A 467 -9.09 20.08 24.34
C ARG A 467 -8.93 20.06 25.86
N LEU A 468 -8.88 21.23 26.49
CA LEU A 468 -8.67 21.35 27.94
C LEU A 468 -9.92 20.96 28.72
N ALA A 469 -11.11 21.22 28.16
CA ALA A 469 -12.39 20.92 28.80
C ALA A 469 -12.73 19.42 28.73
N ILE A 470 -12.50 18.76 27.59
CA ILE A 470 -12.80 17.33 27.41
C ILE A 470 -11.77 16.45 28.15
N GLY A 471 -10.49 16.83 28.12
CA GLY A 471 -9.43 16.11 28.86
C GLY A 471 -9.57 16.19 30.38
N ALA A 472 -10.26 17.22 30.91
CA ALA A 472 -10.64 17.30 32.32
C ALA A 472 -11.79 16.34 32.64
N ARG A 473 -12.85 16.29 31.81
CA ARG A 473 -14.01 15.42 32.00
C ARG A 473 -13.68 13.93 31.87
N ALA A 474 -12.81 13.55 30.92
CA ALA A 474 -12.38 12.15 30.76
C ALA A 474 -11.55 11.63 31.94
N ARG A 475 -10.91 12.51 32.72
CA ARG A 475 -10.19 12.15 33.96
C ARG A 475 -11.12 11.99 35.17
N GLU A 476 -12.33 12.55 35.10
CA GLU A 476 -13.35 12.42 36.15
C GLU A 476 -14.16 11.12 36.00
N ASP A 477 -14.29 10.59 34.78
CA ASP A 477 -14.94 9.29 34.49
C ASP A 477 -14.01 8.08 34.72
N GLU A 478 -12.70 8.29 34.82
CA GLU A 478 -11.78 7.28 35.37
C GLU A 478 -11.89 7.30 36.90
N GLY A 479 -12.73 6.43 37.46
CA GLY A 479 -12.89 6.23 38.91
C GLY A 479 -11.55 6.09 39.66
N PRO A 480 -11.55 6.27 41.00
CA PRO A 480 -10.33 6.51 41.77
C PRO A 480 -9.26 5.43 41.51
N GLN A 481 -8.11 5.85 40.98
CA GLN A 481 -6.95 4.97 40.79
C GLN A 481 -6.54 4.35 42.14
N PRO A 482 -6.21 3.04 42.19
CA PRO A 482 -5.70 2.42 43.40
C PRO A 482 -4.41 3.13 43.82
N ALA A 483 -4.34 3.48 45.11
CA ALA A 483 -3.21 4.18 45.70
C ALA A 483 -1.89 3.47 45.37
N ARG A 484 -0.94 4.22 44.80
CA ARG A 484 0.43 3.74 44.56
C ARG A 484 1.04 3.31 45.91
N PRO A 485 1.67 2.13 46.00
CA PRO A 485 2.41 1.76 47.19
C PRO A 485 3.54 2.76 47.42
N THR A 486 3.53 3.38 48.59
CA THR A 486 4.56 4.32 49.03
C THR A 486 5.88 3.56 49.18
N LEU A 487 6.80 3.75 48.23
CA LEU A 487 8.18 3.31 48.39
C LEU A 487 8.82 4.15 49.48
N VAL A 488 9.01 3.54 50.66
CA VAL A 488 9.80 4.11 51.75
C VAL A 488 11.24 4.26 51.25
N ALA A 489 11.72 5.50 51.22
CA ALA A 489 13.11 5.80 50.89
C ALA A 489 14.04 5.22 51.98
N PRO A 490 15.15 4.55 51.63
CA PRO A 490 16.13 4.15 52.62
C PRO A 490 16.86 5.39 53.18
N PRO A 491 17.25 5.40 54.46
CA PRO A 491 17.90 6.55 55.08
C PRO A 491 19.32 6.73 54.52
N ALA A 492 19.72 7.99 54.36
CA ALA A 492 21.04 8.39 53.89
C ALA A 492 22.14 7.96 54.89
N PRO A 493 23.29 7.43 54.43
CA PRO A 493 24.42 7.16 55.32
C PRO A 493 25.17 8.45 55.64
N ALA A 494 25.48 8.62 56.93
CA ALA A 494 26.29 9.70 57.46
C ALA A 494 27.76 9.59 57.04
N ALA A 495 28.40 10.75 56.88
CA ALA A 495 29.79 10.92 56.51
C ALA A 495 30.76 10.38 57.58
N GLY A 496 31.82 9.69 57.14
CA GLY A 496 33.01 9.47 57.95
C GLY A 496 33.89 8.31 57.48
N GLN A 497 35.13 8.65 57.12
CA GLN A 497 36.34 7.79 57.03
C GLN A 497 36.66 7.14 55.67
N THR A 498 37.62 7.77 54.97
CA THR A 498 38.59 7.16 54.05
C THR A 498 39.73 6.47 54.85
N PRO A 499 40.71 5.77 54.24
CA PRO A 499 40.74 4.94 53.02
C PRO A 499 41.48 3.58 53.24
N ALA A 500 41.36 2.59 52.35
CA ALA A 500 42.46 1.62 52.12
C ALA A 500 42.31 0.81 50.83
N SER A 501 43.38 0.84 50.04
CA SER A 501 43.67 -0.03 48.91
C SER A 501 44.06 -1.44 49.38
N LYS A 502 43.68 -2.50 48.62
CA LYS A 502 44.55 -3.66 48.33
C LYS A 502 43.93 -4.67 47.36
N LYS A 503 44.77 -5.07 46.41
CA LYS A 503 44.66 -6.17 45.45
C LYS A 503 44.62 -7.55 46.15
N ARG A 504 43.91 -8.52 45.57
CA ARG A 504 44.33 -9.92 45.20
C ARG A 504 43.07 -10.79 45.06
N LYS A 505 42.79 -11.42 43.91
CA LYS A 505 43.38 -12.63 43.26
C LYS A 505 42.91 -13.98 43.84
N LEU A 506 42.33 -14.75 42.92
CA LEU A 506 42.24 -16.22 42.76
C LEU A 506 41.09 -17.05 43.37
N ALA A 507 40.59 -17.92 42.49
CA ALA A 507 39.57 -18.99 42.51
C ALA A 507 40.05 -20.25 43.32
N PRO A 508 39.49 -21.50 43.25
CA PRO A 508 38.54 -22.10 42.27
C PRO A 508 37.53 -23.20 42.77
N ALA A 509 36.92 -23.90 41.78
CA ALA A 509 36.30 -25.25 41.75
C ALA A 509 34.80 -25.35 42.14
N ALA A 510 33.92 -26.15 41.51
CA ALA A 510 33.92 -27.20 40.48
C ALA A 510 32.48 -27.25 39.85
N GLY A 511 32.09 -27.88 38.74
CA GLY A 511 32.69 -28.76 37.72
C GLY A 511 31.57 -29.33 36.80
N GLY A 512 31.94 -29.85 35.62
CA GLY A 512 31.14 -30.72 34.72
C GLY A 512 30.34 -30.00 33.61
N ALA A 513 30.81 -29.86 32.35
CA ALA A 513 31.08 -30.82 31.25
C ALA A 513 29.79 -31.31 30.53
N GLY A 514 29.62 -31.30 29.20
CA GLY A 514 30.47 -30.97 28.01
C GLY A 514 29.61 -30.42 26.85
N ALA A 515 30.12 -29.52 25.98
CA ALA A 515 30.94 -29.73 24.76
C ALA A 515 30.18 -30.49 23.65
N THR A 516 29.97 -29.95 22.44
CA THR A 516 30.96 -29.70 21.34
C THR A 516 30.38 -28.65 20.35
N THR A 517 30.95 -27.46 20.13
CA THR A 517 32.10 -27.01 19.30
C THR A 517 31.67 -26.27 18.02
N VAL A 518 31.96 -24.97 18.02
CA VAL A 518 31.96 -24.03 16.88
C VAL A 518 33.40 -23.93 16.36
N VAL A 519 33.61 -23.86 15.05
CA VAL A 519 34.87 -23.37 14.45
C VAL A 519 34.62 -21.96 13.90
N LYS A 520 35.43 -21.00 14.36
CA LYS A 520 35.47 -19.60 13.90
C LYS A 520 36.93 -19.18 13.78
N ALA A 521 37.31 -18.59 12.66
CA ALA A 521 38.53 -17.80 12.45
C ALA A 521 38.34 -17.03 11.12
N ALA A 522 38.82 -15.81 10.88
CA ALA A 522 39.47 -14.77 11.67
C ALA A 522 39.41 -13.46 10.84
N LYS A 523 39.55 -12.30 11.51
CA LYS A 523 39.75 -10.97 10.91
C LYS A 523 41.23 -10.72 10.61
N GLY A 524 41.54 -10.07 9.48
CA GLY A 524 42.76 -9.28 9.23
C GLY A 524 42.39 -8.16 8.24
N ALA A 525 42.47 -6.87 8.58
CA ALA A 525 43.63 -5.99 8.66
C ALA A 525 43.84 -5.14 7.37
N LYS A 526 44.07 -3.85 7.58
CA LYS A 526 44.10 -2.72 6.63
C LYS A 526 45.25 -2.77 5.62
N GLY A 527 45.05 -2.17 4.44
CA GLY A 527 46.13 -1.72 3.54
C GLY A 527 45.66 -0.67 2.53
N LYS A 528 46.17 0.56 2.65
CA LYS A 528 46.03 1.66 1.66
C LYS A 528 47.04 1.44 0.52
N GLY A 529 46.64 1.66 -0.73
CA GLY A 529 47.55 1.70 -1.89
C GLY A 529 46.95 2.41 -3.09
N LYS A 530 47.47 3.61 -3.39
CA LYS A 530 47.14 4.48 -4.53
C LYS A 530 48.14 4.15 -5.66
N ARG A 531 47.69 3.90 -6.91
CA ARG A 531 48.23 4.47 -8.18
C ARG A 531 47.85 3.69 -9.46
N ARG A 532 47.29 4.47 -10.40
CA ARG A 532 47.56 4.59 -11.86
C ARG A 532 47.25 3.45 -12.85
N ARG A 533 46.35 3.81 -13.79
CA ARG A 533 46.39 3.74 -15.27
C ARG A 533 47.10 2.54 -15.92
N GLY A 534 46.31 1.78 -16.68
CA GLY A 534 46.75 0.97 -17.82
C GLY A 534 45.53 0.36 -18.51
N GLY A 535 45.14 0.91 -19.66
CA GLY A 535 44.05 0.36 -20.47
C GLY A 535 44.54 -0.83 -21.29
N ILE A 536 43.68 -1.84 -21.46
CA ILE A 536 43.78 -2.83 -22.54
C ILE A 536 42.37 -3.17 -23.02
N ARG A 537 42.27 -3.27 -24.35
CA ARG A 537 41.13 -3.50 -25.23
C ARG A 537 40.33 -4.76 -24.89
N GLY A 538 39.04 -4.76 -25.27
CA GLY A 538 38.12 -5.90 -25.22
C GLY A 538 38.47 -7.05 -26.18
N PRO A 539 37.56 -8.04 -26.28
CA PRO A 539 36.76 -8.11 -27.51
C PRO A 539 35.26 -8.42 -27.28
N ALA A 540 34.44 -7.66 -28.01
CA ALA A 540 33.37 -8.07 -28.93
C ALA A 540 32.65 -9.44 -28.81
N ILE A 541 31.31 -9.32 -28.73
CA ILE A 541 30.24 -9.96 -29.53
C ILE A 541 29.92 -11.46 -29.31
N LEU A 542 28.65 -11.74 -29.01
CA LEU A 542 27.69 -12.59 -29.76
C LEU A 542 26.39 -12.63 -28.93
N ARG A 543 25.40 -11.80 -29.29
CA ARG A 543 24.29 -12.01 -30.24
C ARG A 543 23.04 -12.50 -29.54
#